data_AF-A0AAU1KTC4-F1
#
_entry.id   AF-A0AAU1KTC4-F1
#
_cell.length_a   1.000
_cell.length_b   1.000
_cell.length_c   1.000
_cell.angle_alpha   90.00
_cell.angle_beta   90.00
_cell.angle_gamma   90.00
#
_symmetry.space_group_name_H-M   'P 1'
#
loop_
_entity.id
_entity.type
_entity.pdbx_description
1 polymer ?
#
loop_
_entity_poly.entity_id
_entity_poly.type
_entity_poly.pdbx_seq_one_letter_code
_entity_poly.pdbx_strand_id
1 'polypeptide(L)'
;MTEDLVQDSWNRIDAWLSTHAPRTFASLAPPAGREELAAAEEELGVTFPPDLVASLLRHDGAREGAEAFLFSTHDRLLGVSEIVGDTRFMRGIAEDLADDVDEDEAAGYWHHGYLKFGSYGVTSDGLTIDCRHGRESYGAIGRFFDETGTDFGRADSLGGYLAELADELERGQAAGAVTFNGRLFWEWARPPGPDWGSADDPLPRPDDAQLPELNLSHDPDAPLPVGLLDGFEELGALLAVLPRERVAAAGRKQLRRLAAETGLDKYPEIESALAALDRGETPPRPDPSGSLALRLRTVLDQANTRRDHHRRWAAEKMPHGIWGSPYWSVYETAAVRSRLTLDWRADLHEDLGSPPLPPIPDERFWATLRNPAIDSGWYAAQYGRDVQDTQDTQDTRDTQDTRDTQD
;
A
#
# COMPACT_ATOMS: atom_id res chain seq x y z
N MET A 1 -14.36 14.53 30.54
CA MET A 1 -13.96 15.45 29.45
C MET A 1 -13.09 14.75 28.43
N THR A 2 -11.96 14.13 28.78
CA THR A 2 -11.11 13.44 27.79
C THR A 2 -11.61 12.04 27.43
N GLU A 3 -12.12 11.25 28.39
CA GLU A 3 -12.82 9.98 28.11
C GLU A 3 -14.06 10.17 27.22
N ASP A 4 -14.84 11.24 27.46
CA ASP A 4 -16.00 11.59 26.63
C ASP A 4 -15.56 11.90 25.19
N LEU A 5 -14.45 12.61 25.02
CA LEU A 5 -13.87 12.91 23.71
C LEU A 5 -13.44 11.64 22.96
N VAL A 6 -12.88 10.65 23.66
CA VAL A 6 -12.55 9.34 23.06
C VAL A 6 -13.81 8.64 22.56
N GLN A 7 -14.88 8.61 23.36
CA GLN A 7 -16.15 7.98 22.96
C GLN A 7 -16.79 8.71 21.78
N ASP A 8 -16.83 10.04 21.81
CA ASP A 8 -17.36 10.86 20.71
C ASP A 8 -16.57 10.69 19.41
N SER A 9 -15.24 10.63 19.51
CA SER A 9 -14.36 10.42 18.36
C SER A 9 -14.54 9.03 17.74
N TRP A 10 -14.57 7.98 18.57
CA TRP A 10 -14.84 6.62 18.07
C TRP A 10 -16.23 6.49 17.45
N ASN A 11 -17.26 7.14 18.01
CA ASN A 11 -18.59 7.14 17.39
C ASN A 11 -18.56 7.72 15.97
N ARG A 12 -17.77 8.78 15.74
CA ARG A 12 -17.59 9.39 14.41
C ARG A 12 -16.81 8.48 13.48
N ILE A 13 -15.68 7.92 13.96
CA ILE A 13 -14.85 6.98 13.21
C ILE A 13 -15.66 5.74 12.79
N ASP A 14 -16.40 5.13 13.72
CA ASP A 14 -17.23 3.94 13.46
C ASP A 14 -18.35 4.22 12.46
N ALA A 15 -19.04 5.35 12.62
CA ALA A 15 -20.10 5.76 11.70
C ALA A 15 -19.55 5.99 10.27
N TRP A 16 -18.37 6.61 10.18
CA TRP A 16 -17.72 6.83 8.90
C TRP A 16 -17.26 5.51 8.27
N LEU A 17 -16.56 4.65 9.02
CA LEU A 17 -16.02 3.38 8.53
C LEU A 17 -17.13 2.41 8.12
N SER A 18 -18.18 2.26 8.93
CA SER A 18 -19.31 1.37 8.60
C SER A 18 -20.02 1.77 7.29
N THR A 19 -20.00 3.05 6.95
CA THR A 19 -20.61 3.59 5.72
C THR A 19 -19.67 3.48 4.52
N HIS A 20 -18.40 3.89 4.66
CA HIS A 20 -17.48 4.10 3.54
C HIS A 20 -16.45 2.97 3.38
N ALA A 21 -16.05 2.34 4.47
CA ALA A 21 -15.02 1.30 4.51
C ALA A 21 -15.43 0.09 5.39
N PRO A 22 -16.56 -0.59 5.08
CA PRO A 22 -17.13 -1.63 5.94
C PRO A 22 -16.22 -2.86 6.16
N ARG A 23 -15.30 -3.17 5.24
CA ARG A 23 -14.32 -4.25 5.43
C ARG A 23 -13.22 -3.84 6.41
N THR A 24 -12.77 -2.58 6.34
CA THR A 24 -11.87 -2.02 7.36
C THR A 24 -12.57 -1.92 8.71
N PHE A 25 -13.83 -1.50 8.75
CA PHE A 25 -14.62 -1.50 9.98
C PHE A 25 -14.68 -2.90 10.62
N ALA A 26 -14.90 -3.95 9.81
CA ALA A 26 -14.95 -5.32 10.29
C ALA A 26 -13.60 -5.83 10.85
N SER A 27 -12.48 -5.17 10.57
CA SER A 27 -11.17 -5.50 11.13
C SER A 27 -11.01 -5.07 12.60
N LEU A 28 -11.75 -4.05 13.05
CA LEU A 28 -11.72 -3.59 14.43
C LEU A 28 -12.24 -4.69 15.35
N ALA A 29 -11.47 -4.97 16.40
CA ALA A 29 -11.80 -5.99 17.39
C ALA A 29 -12.94 -5.52 18.30
N PRO A 30 -13.66 -6.46 18.96
CA PRO A 30 -14.56 -6.12 20.04
C PRO A 30 -13.82 -5.43 21.22
N PRO A 31 -14.56 -4.83 22.17
CA PRO A 31 -13.98 -4.25 23.39
C PRO A 31 -13.08 -5.21 24.18
N ALA A 32 -12.02 -4.67 24.76
CA ALA A 32 -11.12 -5.40 25.66
C ALA A 32 -11.79 -5.72 27.01
N GLY A 33 -11.31 -6.77 27.68
CA GLY A 33 -11.73 -7.11 29.03
C GLY A 33 -11.13 -6.16 30.09
N ARG A 34 -11.92 -5.75 31.09
CA ARG A 34 -11.38 -4.95 32.21
C ARG A 34 -10.33 -5.68 33.03
N GLU A 35 -10.48 -6.99 33.20
CA GLU A 35 -9.51 -7.84 33.89
C GLU A 35 -8.20 -7.95 33.10
N GLU A 36 -8.29 -8.01 31.77
CA GLU A 36 -7.13 -8.04 30.87
C GLU A 36 -6.36 -6.72 30.92
N LEU A 37 -7.06 -5.58 30.92
CA LEU A 37 -6.44 -4.26 31.10
C LEU A 37 -5.70 -4.16 32.44
N ALA A 38 -6.33 -4.58 33.54
CA ALA A 38 -5.70 -4.55 34.86
C ALA A 38 -4.46 -5.47 34.92
N ALA A 39 -4.53 -6.65 34.31
CA ALA A 39 -3.39 -7.55 34.20
C ALA A 39 -2.25 -6.93 33.38
N ALA A 40 -2.57 -6.24 32.28
CA ALA A 40 -1.58 -5.54 31.47
C ALA A 40 -0.91 -4.38 32.22
N GLU A 41 -1.66 -3.59 32.98
CA GLU A 41 -1.12 -2.53 33.85
C GLU A 41 -0.18 -3.10 34.91
N GLU A 42 -0.57 -4.18 35.59
CA GLU A 42 0.25 -4.88 36.58
C GLU A 42 1.53 -5.43 35.95
N GLU A 43 1.40 -6.10 34.80
CA GLU A 43 2.49 -6.73 34.08
C GLU A 43 3.53 -5.73 33.55
N LEU A 44 3.06 -4.59 33.05
CA LEU A 44 3.92 -3.53 32.54
C LEU A 44 4.38 -2.57 33.64
N GLY A 45 3.81 -2.64 34.85
CA GLY A 45 4.17 -1.76 35.97
C GLY A 45 3.84 -0.29 35.71
N VAL A 46 2.81 0.00 34.92
CA VAL A 46 2.35 1.36 34.59
C VAL A 46 0.84 1.47 34.75
N THR A 47 0.34 2.67 34.98
CA THR A 47 -1.10 2.95 34.91
C THR A 47 -1.43 3.54 33.56
N PHE A 48 -2.35 2.90 32.83
CA PHE A 48 -2.78 3.35 31.51
C PHE A 48 -3.54 4.68 31.64
N PRO A 49 -3.25 5.66 30.77
CA PRO A 49 -4.02 6.89 30.71
C PRO A 49 -5.51 6.59 30.51
N PRO A 50 -6.42 7.33 31.16
CA PRO A 50 -7.87 7.08 31.05
C PRO A 50 -8.38 7.03 29.61
N ASP A 51 -7.82 7.86 28.73
CA ASP A 51 -8.17 7.87 27.30
C ASP A 51 -7.80 6.55 26.59
N LEU A 52 -6.65 5.95 26.94
CA LEU A 52 -6.23 4.65 26.39
C LEU A 52 -7.17 3.54 26.85
N VAL A 53 -7.51 3.53 28.14
CA VAL A 53 -8.49 2.59 28.71
C VAL A 53 -9.84 2.74 28.00
N ALA A 54 -10.33 3.97 27.83
CA ALA A 54 -11.60 4.24 27.14
C ALA A 54 -11.58 3.77 25.68
N SER A 55 -10.45 3.91 24.99
CA SER A 55 -10.27 3.45 23.60
C SER A 55 -10.25 1.92 23.50
N LEU A 56 -9.51 1.23 24.38
CA LEU A 56 -9.42 -0.24 24.39
C LEU A 56 -10.75 -0.89 24.79
N LEU A 57 -11.52 -0.24 25.67
CA LEU A 57 -12.90 -0.63 25.99
C LEU A 57 -13.89 -0.38 24.84
N ARG A 58 -13.45 0.27 23.75
CA ARG A 58 -14.22 0.38 22.51
C ARG A 58 -13.77 -0.64 21.47
N HIS A 59 -12.47 -0.68 21.19
CA HIS A 59 -11.85 -1.61 20.26
C HIS A 59 -10.53 -2.12 20.83
N ASP A 60 -10.44 -3.44 21.01
CA ASP A 60 -9.21 -4.11 21.41
C ASP A 60 -8.27 -4.33 20.21
N GLY A 61 -7.87 -3.23 19.58
CA GLY A 61 -7.05 -3.29 18.39
C GLY A 61 -7.80 -3.49 17.08
N ALA A 62 -7.03 -3.67 16.02
CA ALA A 62 -7.48 -4.10 14.71
C ALA A 62 -6.75 -5.39 14.33
N ARG A 63 -7.49 -6.35 13.77
CA ARG A 63 -6.95 -7.62 13.31
C ARG A 63 -5.91 -7.39 12.21
N GLU A 64 -4.86 -8.21 12.22
CA GLU A 64 -3.83 -8.19 11.18
C GLU A 64 -4.40 -8.54 9.79
N GLY A 65 -3.72 -8.02 8.77
CA GLY A 65 -4.00 -8.28 7.37
C GLY A 65 -4.26 -7.01 6.56
N ALA A 66 -4.40 -7.17 5.25
CA ALA A 66 -4.62 -6.07 4.31
C ALA A 66 -5.88 -5.24 4.60
N GLU A 67 -6.88 -5.81 5.28
CA GLU A 67 -8.10 -5.08 5.66
C GLU A 67 -7.98 -4.30 6.96
N ALA A 68 -6.84 -4.40 7.68
CA ALA A 68 -6.66 -3.80 8.98
C ALA A 68 -6.97 -2.30 9.00
N PHE A 69 -7.56 -1.84 10.10
CA PHE A 69 -7.66 -0.42 10.40
C PHE A 69 -6.26 0.11 10.71
N LEU A 70 -5.87 1.12 9.95
CA LEU A 70 -4.61 1.85 10.11
C LEU A 70 -4.92 3.31 10.40
N PHE A 71 -4.12 3.92 11.27
CA PHE A 71 -4.07 5.37 11.44
C PHE A 71 -3.52 6.04 10.16
N SER A 72 -3.66 7.37 10.04
CA SER A 72 -3.10 8.13 8.91
C SER A 72 -1.58 8.05 8.82
N THR A 73 -0.92 7.53 9.86
CA THR A 73 0.50 7.21 9.92
C THR A 73 0.84 5.77 9.52
N HIS A 74 -0.13 5.03 8.98
CA HIS A 74 -0.06 3.60 8.59
C HIS A 74 0.19 2.61 9.73
N ASP A 75 0.11 3.07 10.98
CA ASP A 75 0.19 2.18 12.12
C ASP A 75 -1.13 1.45 12.33
N ARG A 76 -1.08 0.14 12.52
CA ARG A 76 -2.22 -0.67 12.94
C ARG A 76 -2.52 -0.40 14.41
N LEU A 77 -3.79 -0.22 14.75
CA LEU A 77 -4.25 -0.13 16.14
C LEU A 77 -3.97 -1.45 16.87
N LEU A 78 -3.20 -1.40 17.95
CA LEU A 78 -2.84 -2.57 18.74
C LEU A 78 -3.91 -2.88 19.80
N GLY A 79 -4.18 -4.17 20.00
CA GLY A 79 -4.94 -4.67 21.15
C GLY A 79 -4.08 -4.81 22.40
N VAL A 80 -4.69 -5.06 23.56
CA VAL A 80 -4.02 -5.11 24.87
C VAL A 80 -2.85 -6.09 24.88
N SER A 81 -3.06 -7.32 24.39
CA SER A 81 -2.01 -8.34 24.33
C SER A 81 -0.82 -7.93 23.45
N GLU A 82 -1.08 -7.22 22.35
CA GLU A 82 -0.05 -6.72 21.45
C GLU A 82 0.69 -5.53 22.05
N ILE A 83 -0.02 -4.60 22.70
CA ILE A 83 0.58 -3.48 23.45
C ILE A 83 1.59 -4.01 24.46
N VAL A 84 1.22 -5.06 25.21
CA VAL A 84 2.11 -5.71 26.19
C VAL A 84 3.33 -6.32 25.51
N GLY A 85 3.12 -7.10 24.43
CA GLY A 85 4.19 -7.75 23.68
C GLY A 85 5.20 -6.76 23.09
N ASP A 86 4.70 -5.77 22.35
CA ASP A 86 5.51 -4.74 21.70
C ASP A 86 6.26 -3.89 22.73
N THR A 87 5.60 -3.49 23.82
CA THR A 87 6.25 -2.69 24.87
C THR A 87 7.37 -3.48 25.55
N ARG A 88 7.16 -4.76 25.83
CA ARG A 88 8.21 -5.62 26.41
C ARG A 88 9.40 -5.80 25.47
N PHE A 89 9.12 -6.02 24.19
CA PHE A 89 10.15 -6.10 23.17
C PHE A 89 11.00 -4.82 23.15
N MET A 90 10.36 -3.64 23.15
CA MET A 90 11.06 -2.36 23.17
C MET A 90 11.86 -2.13 24.46
N ARG A 91 11.33 -2.53 25.63
CA ARG A 91 12.07 -2.47 26.90
C ARG A 91 13.30 -3.38 26.88
N GLY A 92 13.21 -4.57 26.29
CA GLY A 92 14.36 -5.47 26.12
C GLY A 92 15.45 -4.85 25.26
N ILE A 93 15.09 -4.23 24.13
CA ILE A 93 16.06 -3.52 23.28
C ILE A 93 16.72 -2.36 24.05
N ALA A 94 15.94 -1.60 24.83
CA ALA A 94 16.47 -0.49 25.61
C ALA A 94 17.43 -0.96 26.72
N GLU A 95 17.14 -2.09 27.35
CA GLU A 95 18.02 -2.73 28.34
C GLU A 95 19.33 -3.19 27.69
N ASP A 96 19.28 -3.83 26.52
CA ASP A 96 20.47 -4.25 25.77
C ASP A 96 21.31 -3.03 25.33
N LEU A 97 20.67 -1.93 24.91
CA LEU A 97 21.36 -0.68 24.55
C LEU A 97 22.01 0.01 25.74
N ALA A 98 21.39 -0.04 26.92
CA ALA A 98 21.91 0.62 28.12
C ALA A 98 23.27 0.05 28.59
N ASP A 99 23.64 -1.15 28.14
CA ASP A 99 24.98 -1.71 28.37
C ASP A 99 26.05 -1.07 27.46
N ASP A 100 25.66 -0.49 26.32
CA ASP A 100 26.55 0.02 25.26
C ASP A 100 26.60 1.55 25.16
N VAL A 101 25.55 2.26 25.60
CA VAL A 101 25.44 3.74 25.55
C VAL A 101 25.17 4.36 26.93
N ASP A 102 25.24 5.69 27.04
CA ASP A 102 24.90 6.36 28.30
C ASP A 102 23.39 6.38 28.59
N GLU A 103 23.03 6.65 29.85
CA GLU A 103 21.63 6.61 30.31
C GLU A 103 20.73 7.62 29.57
N ASP A 104 21.26 8.77 29.15
CA ASP A 104 20.49 9.81 28.45
C ASP A 104 20.19 9.38 27.01
N GLU A 105 21.15 8.74 26.34
CA GLU A 105 20.99 8.16 25.00
C GLU A 105 20.02 6.97 25.02
N ALA A 106 20.17 6.05 25.98
CA ALA A 106 19.25 4.93 26.16
C ALA A 106 17.81 5.39 26.49
N ALA A 107 17.66 6.40 27.35
CA ALA A 107 16.36 6.98 27.68
C ALA A 107 15.74 7.78 26.52
N GLY A 108 16.57 8.35 25.64
CA GLY A 108 16.14 8.96 24.39
C GLY A 108 15.60 7.95 23.38
N TYR A 109 16.16 6.73 23.37
CA TYR A 109 15.68 5.64 22.54
C TYR A 109 14.30 5.14 23.00
N TRP A 110 14.20 4.64 24.23
CA TRP A 110 12.95 4.15 24.80
C TRP A 110 12.95 4.24 26.33
N HIS A 111 11.88 4.80 26.91
CA HIS A 111 11.72 4.89 28.36
C HIS A 111 10.72 3.84 28.87
N HIS A 112 10.98 3.22 30.03
CA HIS A 112 10.11 2.16 30.58
C HIS A 112 8.64 2.58 30.73
N GLY A 113 8.38 3.85 31.03
CA GLY A 113 7.03 4.43 31.13
C GLY A 113 6.33 4.73 29.79
N TYR A 114 6.90 4.41 28.64
CA TYR A 114 6.23 4.54 27.34
C TYR A 114 5.59 3.22 26.92
N LEU A 115 4.48 3.31 26.20
CA LEU A 115 3.78 2.17 25.60
C LEU A 115 3.60 2.40 24.10
N LYS A 116 3.67 1.33 23.29
CA LYS A 116 3.16 1.36 21.91
C LYS A 116 1.65 1.14 21.93
N PHE A 117 0.90 1.86 21.10
CA PHE A 117 -0.52 1.57 20.84
C PHE A 117 -0.85 1.50 19.34
N GLY A 118 0.11 1.87 18.49
CA GLY A 118 0.08 1.62 17.06
C GLY A 118 1.39 0.98 16.59
N SER A 119 1.33 0.09 15.61
CA SER A 119 2.53 -0.53 15.02
C SER A 119 2.55 -0.41 13.50
N TYR A 120 3.69 0.00 12.95
CA TYR A 120 3.91 0.04 11.50
C TYR A 120 4.07 -1.37 10.88
N GLY A 121 4.30 -2.39 11.71
CA GLY A 121 4.32 -3.81 11.35
C GLY A 121 5.56 -4.30 10.57
N VAL A 122 6.18 -3.45 9.76
CA VAL A 122 7.39 -3.80 8.98
C VAL A 122 8.68 -3.51 9.76
N THR A 123 8.69 -2.42 10.52
CA THR A 123 9.76 -2.01 11.44
C THR A 123 9.22 -1.98 12.87
N SER A 124 10.08 -1.75 13.86
CA SER A 124 9.64 -1.56 15.25
C SER A 124 8.95 -0.22 15.49
N ASP A 125 8.88 0.65 14.46
CA ASP A 125 8.19 1.93 14.51
C ASP A 125 6.75 1.82 14.99
N GLY A 126 6.26 2.89 15.59
CA GLY A 126 4.87 2.93 16.00
C GLY A 126 4.47 4.15 16.80
N LEU A 127 3.17 4.33 16.95
CA LEU A 127 2.60 5.36 17.81
C LEU A 127 2.79 4.97 19.27
N THR A 128 3.20 5.96 20.06
CA THR A 128 3.49 5.78 21.49
C THR A 128 2.65 6.69 22.36
N ILE A 129 2.46 6.28 23.61
CA ILE A 129 1.78 7.07 24.63
C ILE A 129 2.63 7.11 25.91
N ASP A 130 2.74 8.29 26.51
CA ASP A 130 3.50 8.47 27.76
C ASP A 130 2.64 8.09 28.98
N CYS A 131 3.05 7.05 29.71
CA CYS A 131 2.39 6.57 30.92
C CYS A 131 3.15 6.94 32.21
N ARG A 132 4.08 7.91 32.16
CA ARG A 132 4.77 8.42 33.36
C ARG A 132 3.82 9.27 34.21
N HIS A 133 3.17 8.62 35.16
CA HIS A 133 2.18 9.23 36.03
C HIS A 133 2.73 10.46 36.77
N GLY A 134 1.90 11.52 36.87
CA GLY A 134 2.25 12.77 37.55
C GLY A 134 3.10 13.75 36.73
N ARG A 135 3.45 13.42 35.49
CA ARG A 135 4.08 14.34 34.52
C ARG A 135 2.98 15.08 33.74
N GLU A 136 3.29 16.30 33.28
CA GLU A 136 2.40 17.03 32.36
C GLU A 136 2.19 16.29 31.03
N SER A 137 3.17 15.48 30.63
CA SER A 137 3.11 14.66 29.43
C SER A 137 2.31 13.36 29.59
N TYR A 138 1.73 13.06 30.76
CA TYR A 138 0.97 11.83 30.97
C TYR A 138 -0.25 11.77 30.03
N GLY A 139 -0.28 10.76 29.15
CA GLY A 139 -1.28 10.60 28.11
C GLY A 139 -0.92 11.24 26.76
N ALA A 140 0.19 11.99 26.67
CA ALA A 140 0.64 12.61 25.42
C ALA A 140 1.00 11.56 24.38
N ILE A 141 0.72 11.88 23.12
CA ILE A 141 0.95 11.00 21.97
C ILE A 141 2.28 11.36 21.30
N GLY A 142 3.08 10.32 21.12
CA GLY A 142 4.36 10.36 20.45
C GLY A 142 4.45 9.33 19.34
N ARG A 143 5.67 9.17 18.84
CA ARG A 143 6.02 8.11 17.92
C ARG A 143 7.43 7.63 18.25
N PHE A 144 7.63 6.33 18.07
CA PHE A 144 8.94 5.71 18.09
C PHE A 144 9.38 5.46 16.64
N PHE A 145 10.64 5.78 16.38
CA PHE A 145 11.36 5.42 15.15
C PHE A 145 12.59 4.60 15.52
N ASP A 146 12.80 3.48 14.85
CA ASP A 146 13.93 2.58 15.09
C ASP A 146 15.31 3.25 14.97
N GLU A 147 15.42 4.24 14.07
CA GLU A 147 16.64 5.01 13.83
C GLU A 147 16.89 6.15 14.83
N THR A 148 15.84 6.77 15.38
CA THR A 148 15.97 8.03 16.13
C THR A 148 15.39 8.02 17.55
N GLY A 149 14.77 6.91 17.97
CA GLY A 149 14.18 6.79 19.29
C GLY A 149 12.76 7.36 19.37
N THR A 150 12.35 7.75 20.58
CA THR A 150 10.98 8.18 20.88
C THR A 150 10.86 9.69 20.99
N ASP A 151 9.96 10.30 20.21
CA ASP A 151 9.61 11.72 20.32
C ASP A 151 8.10 11.95 20.50
N PHE A 152 7.74 13.05 21.18
CA PHE A 152 6.35 13.41 21.52
C PHE A 152 5.90 14.68 20.81
N GLY A 153 4.58 14.92 20.81
CA GLY A 153 3.99 16.15 20.26
C GLY A 153 3.02 15.93 19.11
N ARG A 154 2.50 14.70 18.94
CA ARG A 154 1.46 14.40 17.94
C ARG A 154 0.10 14.87 18.44
N ALA A 155 -0.16 14.70 19.74
CA ALA A 155 -1.30 15.27 20.45
C ALA A 155 -1.02 15.26 21.96
N ASP A 156 -1.72 16.11 22.71
CA ASP A 156 -1.61 16.14 24.18
C ASP A 156 -2.36 14.97 24.86
N SER A 157 -3.29 14.32 24.16
CA SER A 157 -3.99 13.14 24.64
C SER A 157 -4.47 12.23 23.49
N LEU A 158 -4.78 10.97 23.78
CA LEU A 158 -5.34 10.05 22.79
C LEU A 158 -6.72 10.52 22.30
N GLY A 159 -7.55 11.10 23.18
CA GLY A 159 -8.82 11.72 22.76
C GLY A 159 -8.64 12.82 21.72
N GLY A 160 -7.62 13.68 21.89
CA GLY A 160 -7.27 14.70 20.91
C GLY A 160 -6.82 14.11 19.58
N TYR A 161 -5.94 13.10 19.64
CA TYR A 161 -5.46 12.39 18.45
C TYR A 161 -6.57 11.70 17.66
N LEU A 162 -7.51 11.02 18.35
CA LEU A 162 -8.66 10.38 17.71
C LEU A 162 -9.66 11.40 17.14
N ALA A 163 -9.82 12.55 17.78
CA ALA A 163 -10.67 13.62 17.26
C ALA A 163 -10.12 14.19 15.94
N GLU A 164 -8.80 14.40 15.85
CA GLU A 164 -8.14 14.80 14.61
C GLU A 164 -8.26 13.73 13.52
N LEU A 165 -8.10 12.45 13.87
CA LEU A 165 -8.32 11.34 12.95
C LEU A 165 -9.77 11.31 12.41
N ALA A 166 -10.76 11.55 13.27
CA ALA A 166 -12.15 11.65 12.84
C ALA A 166 -12.36 12.82 11.86
N ASP A 167 -11.74 13.98 12.13
CA ASP A 167 -11.77 15.13 11.23
C ASP A 167 -11.07 14.85 9.89
N GLU A 168 -10.00 14.05 9.88
CA GLU A 168 -9.35 13.57 8.65
C GLU A 168 -10.27 12.68 7.82
N LEU A 169 -10.87 11.66 8.44
CA LEU A 169 -11.81 10.76 7.76
C LEU A 169 -13.00 11.54 7.16
N GLU A 170 -13.60 12.46 7.92
CA GLU A 170 -14.73 13.26 7.46
C GLU A 170 -14.37 14.25 6.33
N ARG A 171 -13.11 14.70 6.25
CA ARG A 171 -12.60 15.47 5.11
C ARG A 171 -12.32 14.60 3.88
N GLY A 172 -12.25 13.27 4.04
CA GLY A 172 -12.08 12.31 2.96
C GLY A 172 -10.78 12.52 2.19
N GLN A 173 -10.85 12.48 0.85
CA GLN A 173 -9.70 12.59 -0.04
C GLN A 173 -8.85 13.85 0.20
N ALA A 174 -9.45 14.96 0.67
CA ALA A 174 -8.72 16.19 0.98
C ALA A 174 -7.74 16.06 2.16
N ALA A 175 -7.93 15.03 3.00
CA ALA A 175 -7.04 14.65 4.10
C ALA A 175 -6.27 13.34 3.82
N GLY A 176 -6.40 12.79 2.61
CA GLY A 176 -5.74 11.55 2.21
C GLY A 176 -6.52 10.25 2.52
N ALA A 177 -7.72 10.36 3.09
CA ALA A 177 -8.59 9.19 3.30
C ALA A 177 -9.30 8.81 1.98
N VAL A 178 -8.91 7.67 1.41
CA VAL A 178 -9.47 7.12 0.17
C VAL A 178 -10.11 5.78 0.45
N THR A 179 -11.24 5.49 -0.19
CA THR A 179 -11.89 4.17 -0.06
C THR A 179 -11.93 3.42 -1.38
N PHE A 180 -11.57 2.14 -1.36
CA PHE A 180 -11.73 1.26 -2.50
C PHE A 180 -12.20 -0.12 -2.03
N ASN A 181 -13.22 -0.67 -2.68
CA ASN A 181 -13.79 -1.99 -2.36
C ASN A 181 -14.14 -2.18 -0.88
N GLY A 182 -14.68 -1.13 -0.23
CA GLY A 182 -15.04 -1.15 1.19
C GLY A 182 -13.86 -1.16 2.16
N ARG A 183 -12.64 -0.82 1.71
CA ARG A 183 -11.45 -0.64 2.55
C ARG A 183 -11.00 0.82 2.55
N LEU A 184 -10.41 1.26 3.65
CA LEU A 184 -9.76 2.56 3.82
C LEU A 184 -8.28 2.47 3.44
N PHE A 185 -7.80 3.48 2.72
CA PHE A 185 -6.40 3.70 2.38
C PHE A 185 -6.01 5.14 2.76
N TRP A 186 -4.81 5.30 3.30
CA TRP A 186 -4.20 6.60 3.55
C TRP A 186 -3.17 6.90 2.47
N GLU A 187 -3.56 7.77 1.54
CA GLU A 187 -2.80 8.07 0.32
C GLU A 187 -2.72 9.55 0.05
N TRP A 188 -1.58 9.98 -0.49
CA TRP A 188 -1.38 11.34 -0.93
C TRP A 188 -0.91 11.32 -2.37
N ALA A 189 -1.72 11.93 -3.23
CA ALA A 189 -1.34 12.23 -4.58
C ALA A 189 -0.79 13.65 -4.63
N ARG A 190 0.32 13.83 -5.33
CA ARG A 190 0.84 15.14 -5.66
C ARG A 190 0.58 15.37 -7.14
N PRO A 191 -0.36 16.25 -7.52
CA PRO A 191 -0.53 16.56 -8.92
C PRO A 191 0.78 17.12 -9.51
N PRO A 192 1.01 16.96 -10.82
CA PRO A 192 2.21 17.47 -11.45
C PRO A 192 2.34 18.98 -11.24
N GLY A 193 3.59 19.46 -11.24
CA GLY A 193 3.88 20.89 -11.18
C GLY A 193 3.36 21.64 -12.41
N PRO A 194 3.61 22.96 -12.48
CA PRO A 194 3.23 23.77 -13.64
C PRO A 194 3.74 23.16 -14.94
N ASP A 195 2.91 23.23 -15.98
CA ASP A 195 3.27 22.71 -17.28
C ASP A 195 4.52 23.40 -17.84
N TRP A 196 5.39 22.63 -18.49
CA TRP A 196 6.58 23.08 -19.22
C TRP A 196 6.77 22.30 -20.53
N GLY A 197 7.58 22.86 -21.43
CA GLY A 197 7.82 22.31 -22.77
C GLY A 197 6.67 22.60 -23.74
N SER A 198 6.98 22.67 -25.03
CA SER A 198 6.03 22.93 -26.11
C SER A 198 5.92 21.75 -27.08
N ALA A 199 4.75 21.56 -27.67
CA ALA A 199 4.56 20.63 -28.78
C ALA A 199 5.43 20.99 -29.99
N ASP A 200 5.81 22.26 -30.12
CA ASP A 200 6.65 22.79 -31.19
C ASP A 200 8.16 22.69 -30.90
N ASP A 201 8.56 22.16 -29.74
CA ASP A 201 9.97 22.06 -29.37
C ASP A 201 10.69 21.12 -30.36
N PRO A 202 11.77 21.57 -31.04
CA PRO A 202 12.45 20.75 -32.03
C PRO A 202 13.09 19.53 -31.39
N LEU A 203 13.07 18.40 -32.10
CA LEU A 203 13.79 17.21 -31.67
C LEU A 203 15.32 17.47 -31.70
N PRO A 204 16.07 16.94 -30.72
CA PRO A 204 17.53 16.99 -30.76
C PRO A 204 18.07 16.14 -31.91
N ARG A 205 19.34 16.34 -32.25
CA ARG A 205 20.02 15.48 -33.25
C ARG A 205 20.27 14.08 -32.66
N PRO A 206 20.20 13.01 -33.46
CA PRO A 206 20.43 11.64 -32.97
C PRO A 206 21.77 11.45 -32.24
N ASP A 207 22.82 12.13 -32.72
CA ASP A 207 24.18 12.03 -32.17
C ASP A 207 24.43 12.96 -30.96
N ASP A 208 23.39 13.56 -30.39
CA ASP A 208 23.53 14.43 -29.22
C ASP A 208 23.90 13.60 -27.97
N ALA A 209 25.19 13.61 -27.65
CA ALA A 209 25.79 12.85 -26.55
C ALA A 209 25.33 13.31 -25.15
N GLN A 210 24.54 14.38 -25.04
CA GLN A 210 24.09 14.93 -23.75
C GLN A 210 22.78 14.32 -23.25
N LEU A 211 22.03 13.61 -24.09
CA LEU A 211 20.74 13.06 -23.71
C LEU A 211 20.89 11.80 -22.86
N PRO A 212 20.15 11.66 -21.75
CA PRO A 212 20.21 10.47 -20.89
C PRO A 212 19.83 9.21 -21.69
N GLU A 213 20.40 8.07 -21.29
CA GLU A 213 19.99 6.78 -21.84
C GLU A 213 18.54 6.47 -21.43
N LEU A 214 17.79 5.85 -22.35
CA LEU A 214 16.45 5.36 -22.10
C LEU A 214 16.44 3.86 -22.41
N ASN A 215 15.96 3.06 -21.45
CA ASN A 215 15.80 1.63 -21.70
C ASN A 215 14.64 1.44 -22.70
N LEU A 216 14.98 0.80 -23.83
CA LEU A 216 14.04 0.46 -24.90
C LEU A 216 13.97 -1.06 -25.11
N SER A 217 14.75 -1.83 -24.36
CA SER A 217 14.85 -3.28 -24.46
C SER A 217 13.77 -3.93 -23.60
N HIS A 218 12.53 -3.90 -24.09
CA HIS A 218 11.40 -4.54 -23.42
C HIS A 218 10.95 -5.79 -24.18
N ASP A 219 10.70 -6.85 -23.42
CA ASP A 219 10.16 -8.10 -23.93
C ASP A 219 8.63 -8.11 -23.74
N PRO A 220 7.83 -8.21 -24.82
CA PRO A 220 6.37 -8.23 -24.75
C PRO A 220 5.80 -9.49 -24.10
N ASP A 221 6.63 -10.53 -23.95
CA ASP A 221 6.27 -11.81 -23.32
C ASP A 221 6.92 -12.00 -21.96
N ALA A 222 7.65 -10.99 -21.45
CA ALA A 222 8.23 -11.04 -20.11
C ALA A 222 7.15 -11.30 -19.05
N PRO A 223 7.32 -12.34 -18.21
CA PRO A 223 6.41 -12.57 -17.11
C PRO A 223 6.59 -11.50 -16.02
N LEU A 224 5.50 -11.21 -15.30
CA LEU A 224 5.53 -10.32 -14.13
C LEU A 224 5.61 -11.15 -12.84
N PRO A 225 6.58 -10.90 -11.95
CA PRO A 225 6.68 -11.59 -10.67
C PRO A 225 5.44 -11.40 -9.80
N VAL A 226 4.99 -12.46 -9.12
CA VAL A 226 3.85 -12.39 -8.18
C VAL A 226 4.03 -11.28 -7.15
N GLY A 227 5.22 -11.09 -6.57
CA GLY A 227 5.44 -10.07 -5.54
C GLY A 227 5.12 -8.64 -5.98
N LEU A 228 5.18 -8.33 -7.27
CA LEU A 228 4.78 -7.02 -7.80
C LEU A 228 3.26 -6.87 -7.94
N LEU A 229 2.56 -7.97 -8.22
CA LEU A 229 1.09 -7.99 -8.28
C LEU A 229 0.44 -8.15 -6.91
N ASP A 230 1.10 -8.83 -5.98
CA ASP A 230 0.59 -9.07 -4.64
C ASP A 230 0.34 -7.75 -3.90
N GLY A 231 1.23 -6.76 -4.08
CA GLY A 231 1.03 -5.40 -3.58
C GLY A 231 -0.15 -4.62 -4.20
N PHE A 232 -0.80 -5.16 -5.24
CA PHE A 232 -2.03 -4.63 -5.82
C PHE A 232 -3.28 -5.37 -5.32
N GLU A 233 -3.11 -6.39 -4.47
CA GLU A 233 -4.17 -7.09 -3.75
C GLU A 233 -5.30 -7.56 -4.70
N GLU A 234 -6.55 -7.11 -4.50
CA GLU A 234 -7.68 -7.54 -5.34
C GLU A 234 -7.51 -7.16 -6.82
N LEU A 235 -6.87 -6.01 -7.10
CA LEU A 235 -6.56 -5.60 -8.48
C LEU A 235 -5.45 -6.47 -9.07
N GLY A 236 -4.46 -6.87 -8.25
CA GLY A 236 -3.40 -7.80 -8.63
C GLY A 236 -3.97 -9.17 -9.00
N ALA A 237 -4.88 -9.69 -8.18
CA ALA A 237 -5.61 -10.92 -8.45
C ALA A 237 -6.42 -10.83 -9.75
N LEU A 238 -7.15 -9.72 -9.98
CA LEU A 238 -7.85 -9.49 -11.25
C LEU A 238 -6.90 -9.50 -12.44
N LEU A 239 -5.79 -8.78 -12.36
CA LEU A 239 -4.78 -8.76 -13.42
C LEU A 239 -4.29 -10.17 -13.72
N ALA A 240 -4.03 -10.98 -12.69
CA ALA A 240 -3.54 -12.34 -12.83
C ALA A 240 -4.53 -13.30 -13.50
N VAL A 241 -5.85 -13.12 -13.34
CA VAL A 241 -6.87 -14.07 -13.84
C VAL A 241 -7.60 -13.60 -15.10
N LEU A 242 -7.60 -12.31 -15.40
CA LEU A 242 -8.30 -11.78 -16.57
C LEU A 242 -7.59 -12.18 -17.87
N PRO A 243 -8.32 -12.30 -19.00
CA PRO A 243 -7.71 -12.58 -20.29
C PRO A 243 -6.65 -11.54 -20.65
N ARG A 244 -5.50 -11.98 -21.16
CA ARG A 244 -4.37 -11.10 -21.54
C ARG A 244 -4.80 -9.93 -22.44
N GLU A 245 -5.73 -10.14 -23.35
CA GLU A 245 -6.25 -9.10 -24.25
C GLU A 245 -6.97 -7.97 -23.49
N ARG A 246 -7.68 -8.31 -22.41
CA ARG A 246 -8.35 -7.34 -21.54
C ARG A 246 -7.33 -6.54 -20.73
N VAL A 247 -6.32 -7.20 -20.18
CA VAL A 247 -5.21 -6.53 -19.49
C VAL A 247 -4.47 -5.60 -20.46
N ALA A 248 -4.25 -6.03 -21.71
CA ALA A 248 -3.66 -5.18 -22.74
C ALA A 248 -4.51 -3.96 -23.08
N ALA A 249 -5.83 -4.11 -23.17
CA ALA A 249 -6.74 -2.98 -23.37
C ALA A 249 -6.71 -2.00 -22.19
N ALA A 250 -6.71 -2.50 -20.96
CA ALA A 250 -6.57 -1.67 -19.77
C ALA A 250 -5.23 -0.94 -19.73
N GLY A 251 -4.12 -1.62 -20.04
CA GLY A 251 -2.78 -1.03 -20.11
C GLY A 251 -2.70 0.15 -21.09
N ARG A 252 -3.35 0.06 -22.25
CA ARG A 252 -3.41 1.18 -23.21
C ARG A 252 -4.16 2.39 -22.65
N LYS A 253 -5.31 2.17 -22.03
CA LYS A 253 -6.10 3.25 -21.41
C LYS A 253 -5.33 3.90 -20.25
N GLN A 254 -4.71 3.09 -19.40
CA GLN A 254 -3.87 3.55 -18.30
C GLN A 254 -2.69 4.38 -18.82
N LEU A 255 -2.02 3.94 -19.88
CA LEU A 255 -0.91 4.68 -20.48
C LEU A 255 -1.36 6.04 -21.04
N ARG A 256 -2.55 6.10 -21.64
CA ARG A 256 -3.16 7.36 -22.10
C ARG A 256 -3.51 8.29 -20.95
N ARG A 257 -4.07 7.76 -19.85
CA ARG A 257 -4.31 8.54 -18.62
C ARG A 257 -3.01 9.10 -18.05
N LEU A 258 -1.96 8.28 -17.96
CA LEU A 258 -0.64 8.73 -17.49
C LEU A 258 -0.07 9.85 -18.37
N ALA A 259 -0.18 9.72 -19.70
CA ALA A 259 0.29 10.74 -20.63
C ALA A 259 -0.47 12.07 -20.45
N ALA A 260 -1.79 12.01 -20.28
CA ALA A 260 -2.62 13.20 -20.03
C ALA A 260 -2.34 13.83 -18.66
N GLU A 261 -2.26 13.02 -17.60
CA GLU A 261 -1.97 13.48 -16.24
C GLU A 261 -0.61 14.16 -16.15
N THR A 262 0.38 13.69 -16.92
CA THR A 262 1.72 14.29 -16.96
C THR A 262 1.88 15.35 -18.05
N GLY A 263 0.92 15.51 -18.96
CA GLY A 263 0.98 16.41 -20.11
C GLY A 263 1.96 15.97 -21.20
N LEU A 264 2.32 14.69 -21.26
CA LEU A 264 3.19 14.13 -22.30
C LEU A 264 2.44 13.90 -23.63
N ASP A 265 1.13 13.76 -23.58
CA ASP A 265 0.25 13.64 -24.75
C ASP A 265 0.31 14.86 -25.69
N LYS A 266 0.78 16.01 -25.22
CA LYS A 266 1.00 17.19 -26.07
C LYS A 266 2.04 16.96 -27.16
N TYR A 267 2.99 16.05 -26.95
CA TYR A 267 4.09 15.82 -27.89
C TYR A 267 3.60 14.95 -29.05
N PRO A 268 3.71 15.40 -30.31
CA PRO A 268 3.15 14.68 -31.46
C PRO A 268 3.69 13.25 -31.61
N GLU A 269 4.95 13.02 -31.24
CA GLU A 269 5.56 11.69 -31.31
C GLU A 269 4.92 10.72 -30.31
N ILE A 270 4.57 11.22 -29.12
CA ILE A 270 3.91 10.45 -28.06
C ILE A 270 2.45 10.19 -28.42
N GLU A 271 1.70 11.22 -28.82
CA GLU A 271 0.30 11.06 -29.22
C GLU A 271 0.17 10.12 -30.42
N SER A 272 1.07 10.21 -31.41
CA SER A 272 1.06 9.27 -32.54
C SER A 272 1.26 7.82 -32.10
N ALA A 273 2.08 7.57 -31.08
CA ALA A 273 2.30 6.23 -30.54
C ALA A 273 1.07 5.73 -29.77
N LEU A 274 0.47 6.57 -28.92
CA LEU A 274 -0.75 6.25 -28.20
C LEU A 274 -1.92 5.97 -29.16
N ALA A 275 -2.08 6.79 -30.20
CA ALA A 275 -3.11 6.59 -31.21
C ALA A 275 -2.90 5.28 -32.02
N ALA A 276 -1.66 4.86 -32.25
CA ALA A 276 -1.37 3.55 -32.86
C ALA A 276 -1.80 2.40 -31.92
N LEU A 277 -1.45 2.50 -30.65
CA LEU A 277 -1.86 1.52 -29.64
C LEU A 277 -3.38 1.40 -29.55
N ASP A 278 -4.12 2.52 -29.58
CA ASP A 278 -5.58 2.50 -29.55
C ASP A 278 -6.21 1.74 -30.73
N ARG A 279 -5.53 1.70 -31.89
CA ARG A 279 -5.93 0.87 -33.04
C ARG A 279 -5.50 -0.60 -32.92
N GLY A 280 -4.82 -0.97 -31.84
CA GLY A 280 -4.23 -2.29 -31.65
C GLY A 280 -2.91 -2.49 -32.39
N GLU A 281 -2.29 -1.40 -32.86
CA GLU A 281 -1.00 -1.43 -33.55
C GLU A 281 0.12 -1.15 -32.55
N THR A 282 1.15 -2.00 -32.51
CA THR A 282 2.38 -1.70 -31.78
C THR A 282 3.33 -0.94 -32.71
N PRO A 283 3.82 0.25 -32.33
CA PRO A 283 4.86 0.94 -33.09
C PRO A 283 6.05 0.02 -33.35
N PRO A 284 6.77 0.19 -34.48
CA PRO A 284 7.91 -0.66 -34.83
C PRO A 284 8.95 -0.67 -33.71
N ARG A 285 9.81 -1.69 -33.74
CA ARG A 285 10.84 -1.94 -32.73
C ARG A 285 11.60 -0.64 -32.41
N PRO A 286 11.80 -0.33 -31.11
CA PRO A 286 12.32 0.96 -30.71
C PRO A 286 13.77 1.13 -31.20
N ASP A 287 13.99 2.21 -31.96
CA ASP A 287 15.30 2.72 -32.35
C ASP A 287 15.67 3.89 -31.41
N PRO A 288 16.83 3.86 -30.72
CA PRO A 288 17.30 4.97 -29.88
C PRO A 288 17.38 6.33 -30.59
N SER A 289 17.50 6.32 -31.92
CA SER A 289 17.53 7.52 -32.78
C SER A 289 16.16 7.89 -33.35
N GLY A 290 15.13 7.10 -33.07
CA GLY A 290 13.76 7.35 -33.50
C GLY A 290 13.15 8.58 -32.82
N SER A 291 12.21 9.25 -33.49
CA SER A 291 11.61 10.50 -33.02
C SER A 291 10.99 10.39 -31.63
N LEU A 292 10.25 9.31 -31.36
CA LEU A 292 9.66 9.02 -30.05
C LEU A 292 10.72 8.83 -28.96
N ALA A 293 11.79 8.09 -29.25
CA ALA A 293 12.87 7.85 -28.29
C ALA A 293 13.62 9.15 -27.97
N LEU A 294 13.94 9.96 -28.98
CA LEU A 294 14.56 11.27 -28.80
C LEU A 294 13.66 12.22 -28.00
N ARG A 295 12.34 12.20 -28.25
CA ARG A 295 11.39 13.00 -27.47
C ARG A 295 11.38 12.59 -26.00
N LEU A 296 11.23 11.31 -25.71
CA LEU A 296 11.22 10.80 -24.33
C LEU A 296 12.54 11.12 -23.61
N ARG A 297 13.69 10.93 -24.26
CA ARG A 297 15.01 11.29 -23.70
C ARG A 297 15.15 12.79 -23.43
N THR A 298 14.58 13.64 -24.29
CA THR A 298 14.53 15.10 -24.08
C THR A 298 13.68 15.44 -22.86
N VAL A 299 12.50 14.81 -22.73
CA VAL A 299 11.65 14.98 -21.56
C VAL A 299 12.38 14.55 -20.29
N LEU A 300 13.11 13.43 -20.31
CA LEU A 300 13.91 12.98 -19.17
C LEU A 300 14.96 13.99 -18.75
N ASP A 301 15.72 14.54 -19.70
CA ASP A 301 16.74 15.56 -19.43
C ASP A 301 16.13 16.83 -18.80
N GLN A 302 15.05 17.33 -19.39
CA GLN A 302 14.35 18.51 -18.90
C GLN A 302 13.71 18.27 -17.53
N ALA A 303 13.09 17.11 -17.33
CA ALA A 303 12.49 16.72 -16.06
C ALA A 303 13.55 16.60 -14.95
N ASN A 304 14.71 16.02 -15.24
CA ASN A 304 15.84 15.98 -14.30
C ASN A 304 16.32 17.39 -13.93
N THR A 305 16.53 18.25 -14.93
CA THR A 305 16.93 19.66 -14.72
C THR A 305 15.92 20.41 -13.84
N ARG A 306 14.62 20.10 -13.98
CA ARG A 306 13.52 20.73 -13.24
C ARG A 306 13.18 20.06 -11.92
N ARG A 307 13.77 18.90 -11.63
CA ARG A 307 13.36 18.03 -10.51
C ARG A 307 11.88 17.64 -10.58
N ASP A 308 11.37 17.46 -11.79
CA ASP A 308 10.03 16.96 -12.05
C ASP A 308 10.05 15.42 -12.09
N HIS A 309 9.93 14.80 -10.93
CA HIS A 309 9.99 13.34 -10.81
C HIS A 309 8.83 12.65 -11.55
N HIS A 310 7.67 13.28 -11.65
CA HIS A 310 6.48 12.67 -12.25
C HIS A 310 6.62 12.52 -13.76
N ARG A 311 7.01 13.58 -14.46
CA ARG A 311 7.29 13.50 -15.90
C ARG A 311 8.49 12.63 -16.21
N ARG A 312 9.49 12.66 -15.34
CA ARG A 312 10.65 11.78 -15.48
C ARG A 312 10.22 10.32 -15.44
N TRP A 313 9.51 9.91 -14.39
CA TRP A 313 9.03 8.53 -14.26
C TRP A 313 8.07 8.16 -15.39
N ALA A 314 7.15 9.04 -15.77
CA ALA A 314 6.25 8.76 -16.88
C ALA A 314 7.01 8.53 -18.21
N ALA A 315 8.01 9.37 -18.53
CA ALA A 315 8.85 9.19 -19.71
C ALA A 315 9.71 7.92 -19.65
N GLU A 316 10.24 7.58 -18.46
CA GLU A 316 11.00 6.34 -18.20
C GLU A 316 10.14 5.08 -18.38
N LYS A 317 8.86 5.13 -17.98
CA LYS A 317 7.95 3.98 -17.99
C LYS A 317 7.13 3.86 -19.27
N MET A 318 7.04 4.92 -20.07
CA MET A 318 6.31 4.90 -21.34
C MET A 318 6.76 3.78 -22.29
N PRO A 319 8.06 3.46 -22.44
CA PRO A 319 8.50 2.32 -23.23
C PRO A 319 7.96 0.96 -22.76
N HIS A 320 7.80 0.74 -21.45
CA HIS A 320 7.14 -0.47 -20.93
C HIS A 320 5.68 -0.53 -21.40
N GLY A 321 5.00 0.61 -21.43
CA GLY A 321 3.61 0.71 -21.87
C GLY A 321 3.42 0.44 -23.37
N ILE A 322 4.40 0.82 -24.19
CA ILE A 322 4.33 0.73 -25.66
C ILE A 322 4.83 -0.62 -26.18
N TRP A 323 5.97 -1.10 -25.67
CA TRP A 323 6.68 -2.28 -26.20
C TRP A 323 6.79 -3.44 -25.21
N GLY A 324 6.43 -3.24 -23.94
CA GLY A 324 6.49 -4.27 -22.92
C GLY A 324 5.24 -5.16 -22.86
N SER A 325 5.30 -6.15 -21.98
CA SER A 325 4.17 -7.00 -21.63
C SER A 325 3.01 -6.17 -21.05
N PRO A 326 1.73 -6.49 -21.35
CA PRO A 326 0.57 -5.81 -20.77
C PRO A 326 0.58 -5.71 -19.26
N TYR A 327 1.09 -6.74 -18.59
CA TYR A 327 1.13 -6.79 -17.12
C TYR A 327 2.16 -5.80 -16.58
N TRP A 328 3.35 -5.75 -17.17
CA TRP A 328 4.35 -4.73 -16.88
C TRP A 328 3.85 -3.32 -17.21
N SER A 329 3.16 -3.14 -18.33
CA SER A 329 2.54 -1.88 -18.74
C SER A 329 1.57 -1.36 -17.67
N VAL A 330 0.63 -2.20 -17.22
CA VAL A 330 -0.31 -1.84 -16.16
C VAL A 330 0.40 -1.56 -14.85
N TYR A 331 1.29 -2.45 -14.40
CA TYR A 331 2.01 -2.31 -13.13
C TYR A 331 2.81 -1.00 -13.07
N GLU A 332 3.66 -0.73 -14.08
CA GLU A 332 4.49 0.46 -14.11
C GLU A 332 3.66 1.74 -14.22
N THR A 333 2.60 1.70 -15.03
CA THR A 333 1.72 2.85 -15.18
C THR A 333 0.98 3.14 -13.87
N ALA A 334 0.37 2.14 -13.24
CA ALA A 334 -0.35 2.30 -11.99
C ALA A 334 0.59 2.74 -10.85
N ALA A 335 1.83 2.25 -10.80
CA ALA A 335 2.82 2.69 -9.84
C ALA A 335 3.16 4.19 -9.98
N VAL A 336 3.19 4.74 -11.20
CA VAL A 336 3.39 6.18 -11.40
C VAL A 336 2.10 6.94 -11.08
N ARG A 337 0.94 6.47 -11.57
CA ARG A 337 -0.36 7.12 -11.39
C ARG A 337 -0.80 7.19 -9.93
N SER A 338 -0.46 6.21 -9.09
CA SER A 338 -0.77 6.23 -7.65
C SER A 338 -0.14 7.41 -6.91
N ARG A 339 0.89 8.05 -7.49
CA ARG A 339 1.52 9.27 -6.96
C ARG A 339 0.90 10.55 -7.52
N LEU A 340 0.13 10.44 -8.60
CA LEU A 340 -0.45 11.57 -9.36
C LEU A 340 -1.92 11.81 -9.04
N THR A 341 -2.68 10.74 -8.80
CA THR A 341 -4.12 10.79 -8.57
C THR A 341 -4.54 9.76 -7.53
N LEU A 342 -5.51 10.12 -6.68
CA LEU A 342 -6.11 9.22 -5.70
C LEU A 342 -7.11 8.23 -6.34
N ASP A 343 -7.59 8.52 -7.55
CA ASP A 343 -8.59 7.71 -8.25
C ASP A 343 -7.99 6.55 -9.05
N TRP A 344 -6.67 6.34 -8.97
CA TRP A 344 -5.93 5.40 -9.82
C TRP A 344 -6.48 3.96 -9.74
N ARG A 345 -6.92 3.50 -8.55
CA ARG A 345 -7.55 2.17 -8.38
C ARG A 345 -8.90 2.07 -9.07
N ALA A 346 -9.74 3.09 -8.89
CA ALA A 346 -11.07 3.13 -9.51
C ALA A 346 -10.95 3.16 -11.04
N ASP A 347 -10.04 4.00 -11.56
CA ASP A 347 -9.75 4.06 -12.98
C ASP A 347 -9.20 2.75 -13.54
N LEU A 348 -8.28 2.09 -12.83
CA LEU A 348 -7.75 0.80 -13.26
C LEU A 348 -8.84 -0.28 -13.26
N HIS A 349 -9.70 -0.30 -12.23
CA HIS A 349 -10.83 -1.22 -12.17
C HIS A 349 -11.83 -1.00 -13.30
N GLU A 350 -12.16 0.26 -13.61
CA GLU A 350 -12.98 0.64 -14.76
C GLU A 350 -12.34 0.21 -16.08
N ASP A 351 -11.04 0.45 -16.25
CA ASP A 351 -10.31 0.10 -17.47
C ASP A 351 -10.20 -1.42 -17.67
N LEU A 352 -10.23 -2.21 -16.60
CA LEU A 352 -10.39 -3.67 -16.60
C LEU A 352 -11.84 -4.14 -16.85
N GLY A 353 -12.79 -3.21 -16.98
CA GLY A 353 -14.20 -3.47 -17.27
C GLY A 353 -15.06 -3.73 -16.04
N SER A 354 -14.63 -3.27 -14.86
CA SER A 354 -15.33 -3.36 -13.58
C SER A 354 -15.87 -4.77 -13.24
N PRO A 355 -15.08 -5.85 -13.41
CA PRO A 355 -15.51 -7.17 -12.95
C PRO A 355 -15.67 -7.17 -11.42
N PRO A 356 -16.48 -8.08 -10.84
CA PRO A 356 -16.50 -8.27 -9.39
C PRO A 356 -15.09 -8.47 -8.85
N LEU A 357 -14.74 -7.73 -7.78
CA LEU A 357 -13.42 -7.84 -7.18
C LEU A 357 -13.32 -9.17 -6.42
N PRO A 358 -12.26 -9.97 -6.66
CA PRO A 358 -12.03 -11.20 -5.93
C PRO A 358 -11.63 -10.89 -4.47
N PRO A 359 -11.59 -11.90 -3.59
CA PRO A 359 -10.88 -11.77 -2.31
C PRO A 359 -9.41 -11.36 -2.53
N ILE A 360 -8.80 -10.82 -1.48
CA ILE A 360 -7.35 -10.55 -1.46
C ILE A 360 -6.64 -11.90 -1.67
N PRO A 361 -5.69 -11.99 -2.62
CA PRO A 361 -5.03 -13.24 -2.93
C PRO A 361 -4.15 -13.72 -1.77
N ASP A 362 -4.24 -15.00 -1.43
CA ASP A 362 -3.35 -15.67 -0.48
C ASP A 362 -2.26 -16.47 -1.22
N GLU A 363 -1.34 -17.09 -0.47
CA GLU A 363 -0.26 -17.89 -1.05
C GLU A 363 -0.79 -19.04 -1.90
N ARG A 364 -1.95 -19.58 -1.53
CA ARG A 364 -2.62 -20.68 -2.25
C ARG A 364 -3.19 -20.23 -3.59
N PHE A 365 -3.79 -19.04 -3.66
CA PHE A 365 -4.21 -18.43 -4.92
C PHE A 365 -3.04 -18.35 -5.89
N TRP A 366 -1.91 -17.80 -5.44
CA TRP A 366 -0.71 -17.67 -6.28
C TRP A 366 -0.11 -19.02 -6.69
N ALA A 367 -0.09 -20.00 -5.79
CA ALA A 367 0.43 -21.34 -6.06
C ALA A 367 -0.41 -22.14 -7.07
N THR A 368 -1.72 -21.86 -7.11
CA THR A 368 -2.66 -22.54 -8.02
C THR A 368 -2.90 -21.77 -9.32
N LEU A 369 -2.39 -20.55 -9.44
CA LEU A 369 -2.52 -19.72 -10.63
C LEU A 369 -2.01 -20.43 -11.89
N ARG A 370 -2.79 -20.33 -12.97
CA ARG A 370 -2.46 -20.88 -14.30
C ARG A 370 -2.41 -19.75 -15.32
N ASN A 371 -1.41 -18.89 -15.19
CA ASN A 371 -1.15 -17.83 -16.15
C ASN A 371 0.36 -17.75 -16.43
N PRO A 372 0.83 -18.15 -17.63
CA PRO A 372 2.26 -18.17 -17.95
C PRO A 372 2.89 -16.76 -18.05
N ALA A 373 2.06 -15.71 -18.10
CA ALA A 373 2.55 -14.33 -18.07
C ALA A 373 2.80 -13.81 -16.64
N ILE A 374 2.49 -14.61 -15.61
CA ILE A 374 2.79 -14.31 -14.21
C ILE A 374 3.78 -15.35 -13.70
N ASP A 375 4.90 -14.88 -13.15
CA ASP A 375 5.89 -15.78 -12.55
C ASP A 375 5.48 -16.14 -11.12
N SER A 376 4.76 -17.26 -11.00
CA SER A 376 4.31 -17.85 -9.74
C SER A 376 5.08 -19.12 -9.34
N GLY A 377 6.22 -19.40 -10.00
CA GLY A 377 6.94 -20.67 -9.85
C GLY A 377 7.37 -20.99 -8.42
N TRP A 378 7.81 -19.97 -7.67
CA TRP A 378 8.17 -20.11 -6.25
C TRP A 378 6.97 -20.52 -5.39
N TYR A 379 5.82 -19.86 -5.55
CA TYR A 379 4.60 -20.16 -4.81
C TYR A 379 4.08 -21.56 -5.14
N ALA A 380 4.09 -21.95 -6.42
CA ALA A 380 3.68 -23.28 -6.84
C ALA A 380 4.56 -24.38 -6.21
N ALA A 381 5.88 -24.15 -6.09
CA ALA A 381 6.80 -25.09 -5.46
C ALA A 381 6.59 -25.20 -3.93
N GLN A 382 6.32 -24.07 -3.27
CA GLN A 382 6.22 -23.98 -1.81
C GLN A 382 4.84 -24.39 -1.27
N TYR A 383 3.76 -24.00 -1.94
CA TYR A 383 2.38 -24.15 -1.44
C TYR A 383 1.48 -25.02 -2.34
N GLY A 384 2.00 -25.57 -3.45
CA GLY A 384 1.20 -26.38 -4.39
C GLY A 384 0.89 -27.81 -3.93
N ARG A 385 1.57 -28.33 -2.90
CA ARG A 385 1.50 -29.76 -2.50
C ARG A 385 0.25 -30.17 -1.75
N ASP A 386 -0.47 -29.24 -1.12
CA ASP A 386 -1.69 -29.55 -0.34
C ASP A 386 -2.92 -29.89 -1.22
N VAL A 387 -2.84 -29.63 -2.54
CA VAL A 387 -3.94 -29.84 -3.49
C VAL A 387 -3.95 -31.26 -4.08
N GLN A 388 -2.78 -31.89 -4.22
CA GLN A 388 -2.67 -33.24 -4.78
C GLN A 388 -3.16 -34.30 -3.81
N ASP A 389 -2.86 -34.16 -2.51
CA ASP A 389 -3.35 -35.12 -1.50
C ASP A 389 -4.88 -35.04 -1.33
N THR A 390 -5.52 -33.88 -1.47
CA THR A 390 -6.99 -33.80 -1.38
C THR A 390 -7.69 -34.36 -2.62
N GLN A 391 -7.13 -34.17 -3.82
CA GLN A 391 -7.68 -34.76 -5.05
C GLN A 391 -7.47 -36.28 -5.11
N ASP A 392 -6.30 -36.80 -4.72
CA ASP A 392 -6.07 -38.25 -4.66
C ASP A 392 -6.95 -38.93 -3.59
N THR A 393 -7.28 -38.25 -2.49
CA THR A 393 -8.19 -38.79 -1.46
C THR A 393 -9.66 -38.76 -1.91
N GLN A 394 -10.04 -37.87 -2.82
CA GLN A 394 -11.40 -37.81 -3.39
C GLN A 394 -11.58 -38.81 -4.54
N ASP A 395 -10.59 -38.93 -5.44
CA ASP A 395 -10.62 -39.90 -6.55
C ASP A 395 -10.59 -41.35 -6.04
N THR A 396 -9.87 -41.63 -4.94
CA THR A 396 -9.86 -42.95 -4.28
C THR A 396 -11.19 -43.30 -3.59
N ARG A 397 -11.93 -42.31 -3.08
CA ARG A 397 -13.27 -42.54 -2.51
C ARG A 397 -14.33 -42.79 -3.59
N ASP A 398 -14.31 -42.04 -4.68
CA ASP A 398 -15.26 -42.23 -5.80
C ASP A 398 -15.00 -43.55 -6.57
N THR A 399 -13.75 -44.03 -6.62
CA THR A 399 -13.45 -45.37 -7.17
C THR A 399 -13.78 -46.54 -6.23
N GLN A 400 -13.95 -46.30 -4.92
CA GLN A 400 -14.43 -47.32 -3.99
C GLN A 400 -15.97 -47.41 -3.97
N ASP A 401 -16.67 -46.28 -4.03
CA ASP A 401 -18.15 -46.24 -3.99
C ASP A 401 -18.80 -46.81 -5.28
N THR A 402 -18.07 -46.74 -6.40
CA THR A 402 -18.49 -47.36 -7.67
C THR A 402 -18.24 -48.87 -7.75
N ARG A 403 -17.42 -49.45 -6.86
CA ARG A 403 -17.20 -50.91 -6.78
C ARG A 403 -18.19 -51.61 -5.85
N ASP A 404 -18.63 -50.96 -4.79
CA ASP A 404 -19.59 -51.53 -3.83
C ASP A 404 -21.06 -51.49 -4.31
N THR A 405 -21.34 -50.87 -5.46
CA THR A 405 -22.68 -50.85 -6.08
C THR A 405 -22.88 -51.89 -7.19
N GLN A 406 -21.92 -52.80 -7.41
CA GLN A 406 -21.99 -53.82 -8.46
C GLN A 406 -21.92 -55.30 -8.00
N ASP A 407 -22.01 -55.60 -6.72
CA ASP A 407 -22.14 -56.99 -6.20
C ASP A 407 -23.49 -57.26 -5.53
#